data_AF-X1VA76-F1
#
_entry.id   AF-X1VA76-F1
#
_cell.length_a   1.000
_cell.length_b   1.000
_cell.length_c   1.000
_cell.angle_alpha   90.00
_cell.angle_beta   90.00
_cell.angle_gamma   90.00
#
_symmetry.space_group_name_H-M   'P 1'
#
loop_
_entity.id
_entity.type
_entity.pdbx_description
1 polymer ?
#
loop_
_entity_poly.entity_id
_entity_poly.type
_entity_poly.pdbx_seq_one_letter_code
_entity_poly.pdbx_strand_id
1 'polypeptide(L)'
;GIARVAKKIPAEETKKVVDVSGLYVTPGLIDIHVHILPVFEGSITLDILAVRSGVTTVVDAGSSGWKNFEEAKASVIDKSKTRVLALLNIAGCGMCPDEQKLAEMDAVAAAEMIARYPDTIVGLKSAHYSGAGFEPIDHAIHAGRLSRTPVMVDFWVKATATYEDLRAGPC
;
A
#
# COMPACT_ATOMS: atom_id res chain seq x y z
N GLY A 1 12.37 6.93 -18.13
CA GLY A 1 12.58 5.58 -18.70
C GLY A 1 14.05 5.26 -18.72
N ILE A 2 14.41 3.97 -18.65
CA ILE A 2 15.79 3.49 -18.81
C ILE A 2 16.01 3.19 -20.30
N ALA A 3 16.94 3.88 -20.94
CA ALA A 3 17.17 3.75 -22.38
C ALA A 3 18.06 2.55 -22.76
N ARG A 4 19.07 2.23 -21.94
CA ARG A 4 20.03 1.15 -22.18
C ARG A 4 20.65 0.65 -20.88
N VAL A 5 20.85 -0.66 -20.78
CA VAL A 5 21.69 -1.29 -19.75
C VAL A 5 22.72 -2.14 -20.48
N ALA A 6 24.01 -1.87 -20.24
CA ALA A 6 25.11 -2.57 -20.91
C ALA A 6 26.36 -2.56 -20.02
N LYS A 7 27.26 -3.52 -20.23
CA LYS A 7 28.54 -3.60 -19.51
C LYS A 7 29.40 -2.34 -19.70
N LYS A 8 29.33 -1.72 -20.87
CA LYS A 8 30.03 -0.47 -21.20
C LYS A 8 29.12 0.40 -22.06
N ILE A 9 29.00 1.66 -21.67
CA ILE A 9 28.29 2.71 -22.40
C ILE A 9 29.33 3.83 -22.63
N PRO A 10 29.65 4.22 -23.87
CA PRO A 10 30.61 5.29 -24.14
C PRO A 10 30.15 6.61 -23.51
N ALA A 11 31.08 7.33 -22.86
CA ALA A 11 30.76 8.56 -22.14
C ALA A 11 30.36 9.69 -23.09
N GLU A 12 30.87 9.65 -24.32
CA GLU A 12 30.62 10.63 -25.38
C GLU A 12 29.15 10.64 -25.84
N GLU A 13 28.42 9.55 -25.59
CA GLU A 13 26.98 9.42 -25.87
C GLU A 13 26.09 10.10 -24.80
N THR A 14 26.67 10.70 -23.75
CA THR A 14 25.92 11.15 -22.57
C THR A 14 26.22 12.60 -22.16
N LYS A 15 25.22 13.30 -21.60
CA LYS A 15 25.38 14.68 -21.09
C LYS A 15 26.03 14.76 -19.70
N LYS A 16 25.94 13.67 -18.93
CA LYS A 16 26.42 13.61 -17.54
C LYS A 16 26.80 12.16 -17.22
N VAL A 17 28.00 12.01 -16.66
CA VAL A 17 28.50 10.75 -16.10
C VAL A 17 28.56 10.89 -14.58
N VAL A 18 28.12 9.85 -13.87
CA VAL A 18 28.25 9.75 -12.41
C VAL A 18 29.10 8.52 -12.13
N ASP A 19 30.27 8.73 -11.53
CA ASP A 19 31.13 7.62 -11.09
C ASP A 19 30.61 7.09 -9.76
N VAL A 20 30.27 5.81 -9.75
CA VAL A 20 29.76 5.06 -8.60
C VAL A 20 30.60 3.81 -8.34
N SER A 21 31.85 3.83 -8.77
CA SER A 21 32.80 2.73 -8.57
C SER A 21 32.88 2.34 -7.08
N GLY A 22 32.79 1.03 -6.81
CA GLY A 22 32.76 0.51 -5.44
C GLY A 22 31.39 0.53 -4.77
N LEU A 23 30.34 1.03 -5.43
CA LEU A 23 28.95 0.99 -4.96
C LEU A 23 28.11 -0.02 -5.74
N TYR A 24 26.99 -0.43 -5.16
CA TYR A 24 25.96 -1.18 -5.86
C TYR A 24 24.97 -0.23 -6.55
N VAL A 25 24.63 -0.56 -7.80
CA VAL A 25 23.54 0.08 -8.53
C VAL A 25 22.40 -0.92 -8.63
N THR A 26 21.28 -0.62 -7.99
CA THR A 26 20.06 -1.43 -8.00
C THR A 26 18.92 -0.63 -8.62
N PRO A 27 17.82 -1.29 -9.01
CA PRO A 27 16.54 -0.60 -9.07
C PRO A 27 16.27 0.10 -7.72
N GLY A 28 15.59 1.24 -7.76
CA GLY A 28 15.15 1.90 -6.54
C GLY A 28 14.30 0.95 -5.70
N LEU A 29 14.53 0.92 -4.39
CA LEU A 29 13.83 0.02 -3.49
C LEU A 29 12.34 0.38 -3.44
N ILE A 30 11.53 -0.65 -3.21
CA ILE A 30 10.08 -0.52 -3.03
C ILE A 30 9.76 -1.02 -1.63
N ASP A 31 9.24 -0.12 -0.79
CA ASP A 31 8.72 -0.49 0.52
C ASP A 31 7.20 -0.72 0.39
N ILE A 32 6.77 -1.96 0.59
CA ILE A 32 5.37 -2.35 0.38
C ILE A 32 4.47 -2.10 1.60
N HIS A 33 5.03 -1.62 2.70
CA HIS A 33 4.26 -1.43 3.92
C HIS A 33 4.72 -0.19 4.69
N VAL A 34 4.05 0.92 4.41
CA VAL A 34 4.19 2.16 5.18
C VAL A 34 2.83 2.74 5.50
N HIS A 35 2.78 3.68 6.43
CA HIS A 35 1.58 4.48 6.69
C HIS A 35 1.90 5.95 6.47
N ILE A 36 1.25 6.56 5.49
CA ILE A 36 1.60 7.92 5.02
C ILE A 36 0.73 9.01 5.65
N LEU A 37 -0.37 8.64 6.29
CA LEU A 37 -1.25 9.56 7.02
C LEU A 37 -0.92 9.52 8.51
N PRO A 38 -1.10 10.62 9.26
CA PRO A 38 -0.82 10.68 10.70
C PRO A 38 -1.91 9.95 11.52
N VAL A 39 -2.08 8.65 11.28
CA VAL A 39 -3.11 7.79 11.89
C VAL A 39 -2.62 7.12 13.17
N PHE A 40 -1.30 7.07 13.38
CA PHE A 40 -0.66 6.60 14.61
C PHE A 40 0.79 7.10 14.73
N GLU A 41 1.44 6.83 15.87
CA GLU A 41 2.80 7.30 16.19
C GLU A 41 3.89 6.84 15.20
N GLY A 42 3.72 5.67 14.58
CA GLY A 42 4.70 5.12 13.61
C GLY A 42 4.50 5.59 12.16
N SER A 43 3.60 6.54 11.91
CA SER A 43 3.38 7.10 10.57
C SER A 43 4.63 7.86 10.09
N ILE A 44 4.97 7.76 8.81
CA ILE A 44 6.26 8.26 8.30
C ILE A 44 6.18 9.66 7.71
N THR A 45 7.23 10.46 7.92
CA THR A 45 7.48 11.66 7.10
C THR A 45 8.15 11.24 5.79
N LEU A 46 7.31 10.90 4.81
CA LEU A 46 7.67 10.14 3.62
C LEU A 46 8.96 10.60 2.90
N ASP A 47 9.01 11.82 2.38
CA ASP A 47 10.13 12.28 1.54
C ASP A 47 11.44 12.48 2.32
N ILE A 48 11.37 12.60 3.65
CA ILE A 48 12.56 12.67 4.50
C ILE A 48 13.18 11.27 4.66
N LEU A 49 12.34 10.24 4.76
CA LEU A 49 12.77 8.88 5.10
C LEU A 49 13.04 8.01 3.86
N ALA A 50 12.15 8.02 2.87
CA ALA A 50 12.24 7.09 1.74
C ALA A 50 13.50 7.30 0.90
N VAL A 51 13.70 8.53 0.39
CA VAL A 51 14.80 8.85 -0.54
C VAL A 51 16.17 8.59 0.10
N ARG A 52 16.33 8.89 1.40
CA ARG A 52 17.60 8.69 2.12
C ARG A 52 17.94 7.22 2.34
N SER A 53 16.95 6.35 2.31
CA SER A 53 17.09 4.90 2.49
C SER A 53 17.17 4.14 1.15
N GLY A 54 17.27 4.85 0.02
CA GLY A 54 17.25 4.23 -1.32
C GLY A 54 15.86 3.74 -1.76
N VAL A 55 14.81 4.05 -0.98
CA VAL A 55 13.42 3.75 -1.32
C VAL A 55 12.91 4.84 -2.26
N THR A 56 12.51 4.42 -3.45
CA THR A 56 11.99 5.32 -4.49
C THR A 56 10.49 5.23 -4.64
N THR A 57 9.90 4.14 -4.13
CA THR A 57 8.47 3.87 -4.16
C THR A 57 8.02 3.28 -2.85
N VAL A 58 6.89 3.76 -2.35
CA VAL A 58 6.22 3.15 -1.21
C VAL A 58 4.82 2.69 -1.58
N VAL A 59 4.27 1.77 -0.80
CA VAL A 59 2.86 1.39 -0.84
C VAL A 59 2.25 1.68 0.54
N ASP A 60 1.31 2.63 0.58
CA ASP A 60 0.52 2.91 1.79
C ASP A 60 -0.31 1.67 2.15
N ALA A 61 -0.15 1.15 3.36
CA ALA A 61 -0.76 -0.08 3.83
C ALA A 61 -2.12 0.18 4.49
N GLY A 62 -3.03 0.83 3.76
CA GLY A 62 -4.41 1.04 4.21
C GLY A 62 -4.56 2.11 5.27
N SER A 63 -3.79 3.20 5.21
CA SER A 63 -4.07 4.37 6.06
C SER A 63 -5.42 5.01 5.72
N SER A 64 -5.85 4.94 4.46
CA SER A 64 -7.16 5.42 3.99
C SER A 64 -8.04 4.29 3.43
N GLY A 65 -9.35 4.52 3.46
CA GLY A 65 -10.37 3.67 2.85
C GLY A 65 -11.17 4.43 1.80
N TRP A 66 -12.26 3.83 1.31
CA TRP A 66 -13.04 4.40 0.21
C TRP A 66 -13.70 5.76 0.53
N LYS A 67 -13.89 6.12 1.82
CA LYS A 67 -14.51 7.39 2.22
C LYS A 67 -13.54 8.58 2.20
N ASN A 68 -12.23 8.32 2.33
CA ASN A 68 -11.23 9.38 2.52
C ASN A 68 -9.96 9.24 1.65
N PHE A 69 -9.91 8.26 0.74
CA PHE A 69 -8.77 8.09 -0.16
C PHE A 69 -8.45 9.35 -0.99
N GLU A 70 -9.47 10.06 -1.48
CA GLU A 70 -9.26 11.25 -2.31
C GLU A 70 -8.60 12.38 -1.52
N GLU A 71 -8.93 12.52 -0.23
CA GLU A 71 -8.25 13.44 0.68
C GLU A 71 -6.81 13.02 0.93
N ALA A 72 -6.56 11.72 1.16
CA ALA A 72 -5.21 11.17 1.31
C ALA A 72 -4.36 11.43 0.05
N LYS A 73 -4.98 11.25 -1.12
CA LYS A 73 -4.34 11.49 -2.42
C LYS A 73 -3.95 12.96 -2.58
N ALA A 74 -4.88 13.88 -2.34
CA ALA A 74 -4.66 15.32 -2.49
C ALA A 74 -3.70 15.89 -1.42
N SER A 75 -3.71 15.35 -0.21
CA SER A 75 -2.90 15.85 0.90
C SER A 75 -1.46 15.35 0.90
N VAL A 76 -1.23 14.09 0.51
CA VAL A 76 0.08 13.43 0.60
C VAL A 76 0.56 12.89 -0.75
N ILE A 77 -0.20 11.99 -1.39
CA ILE A 77 0.25 11.24 -2.58
C ILE A 77 0.69 12.18 -3.71
N ASP A 78 -0.16 13.14 -4.08
CA ASP A 78 0.08 14.04 -5.22
C ASP A 78 1.17 15.09 -4.95
N LYS A 79 1.55 15.28 -3.68
CA LYS A 79 2.58 16.24 -3.26
C LYS A 79 3.94 15.58 -3.00
N SER A 80 4.00 14.25 -3.04
CA SER A 80 5.20 13.50 -2.69
C SER A 80 6.18 13.42 -3.86
N LYS A 81 7.48 13.57 -3.58
CA LYS A 81 8.53 13.28 -4.57
C LYS A 81 8.77 11.79 -4.70
N THR A 82 8.66 11.07 -3.58
CA THR A 82 8.65 9.61 -3.55
C THR A 82 7.40 9.12 -4.26
N ARG A 83 7.52 8.10 -5.12
CA ARG A 83 6.34 7.52 -5.77
C ARG A 83 5.49 6.81 -4.71
N VAL A 84 4.21 7.16 -4.61
CA VAL A 84 3.30 6.54 -3.65
C VAL A 84 2.23 5.74 -4.39
N LEU A 85 2.13 4.47 -4.05
CA LEU A 85 1.00 3.60 -4.36
C LEU A 85 0.22 3.35 -3.06
N ALA A 86 -0.99 2.80 -3.14
CA ALA A 86 -1.80 2.51 -1.97
C ALA A 86 -2.49 1.15 -2.05
N LEU A 87 -2.57 0.48 -0.93
CA LEU A 87 -3.55 -0.55 -0.65
C LEU A 87 -4.72 0.13 0.06
N LEU A 88 -5.92 0.08 -0.53
CA LEU A 88 -7.10 0.69 0.07
C LEU A 88 -7.58 -0.17 1.23
N ASN A 89 -7.75 0.42 2.41
CA ASN A 89 -8.31 -0.31 3.55
C ASN A 89 -9.75 -0.74 3.25
N ILE A 90 -10.11 -1.96 3.64
CA ILE A 90 -11.48 -2.44 3.54
C ILE A 90 -12.43 -1.63 4.42
N ALA A 91 -11.95 -1.15 5.58
CA ALA A 91 -12.70 -0.18 6.38
C ALA A 91 -12.80 1.16 5.66
N GLY A 92 -14.01 1.70 5.53
CA GLY A 92 -14.27 2.89 4.71
C GLY A 92 -13.47 4.12 5.09
N CYS A 93 -13.18 4.33 6.38
CA CYS A 93 -12.38 5.46 6.86
C CYS A 93 -10.86 5.17 6.92
N GLY A 94 -10.40 3.99 6.50
CA GLY A 94 -9.01 3.59 6.72
C GLY A 94 -8.72 3.28 8.18
N MET A 95 -7.52 3.66 8.63
CA MET A 95 -7.12 3.53 10.03
C MET A 95 -7.78 4.62 10.87
N CYS A 96 -8.97 4.33 11.37
CA CYS A 96 -9.74 5.22 12.22
C CYS A 96 -10.52 4.42 13.28
N PRO A 97 -11.11 5.06 14.31
CA PRO A 97 -11.88 4.34 15.35
C PRO A 97 -12.99 3.44 14.80
N ASP A 98 -13.57 3.79 13.65
CA ASP A 98 -14.64 3.04 13.00
C ASP A 98 -14.14 1.83 12.18
N GLU A 99 -12.82 1.61 12.08
CA GLU A 99 -12.23 0.45 11.39
C GLU A 99 -12.64 -0.90 11.99
N GLN A 100 -13.16 -0.89 13.22
CA GLN A 100 -13.65 -2.06 13.94
C GLN A 100 -15.09 -2.44 13.58
N LYS A 101 -15.80 -1.62 12.80
CA LYS A 101 -17.21 -1.83 12.47
C LYS A 101 -17.31 -2.58 11.14
N LEU A 102 -17.82 -3.82 11.15
CA LEU A 102 -18.03 -4.59 9.91
C LEU A 102 -18.97 -3.88 8.92
N ALA A 103 -19.93 -3.09 9.42
CA ALA A 103 -20.81 -2.29 8.59
C ALA A 103 -20.08 -1.21 7.76
N GLU A 104 -18.83 -0.87 8.13
CA GLU A 104 -17.98 0.08 7.43
C GLU A 104 -17.11 -0.59 6.35
N MET A 105 -17.19 -1.91 6.22
CA MET A 105 -16.35 -2.73 5.33
C MET A 105 -17.07 -3.09 4.02
N ASP A 106 -17.54 -2.08 3.30
CA ASP A 106 -18.27 -2.27 2.04
C ASP A 106 -17.31 -2.64 0.88
N ALA A 107 -17.41 -3.89 0.44
CA ALA A 107 -16.58 -4.43 -0.61
C ALA A 107 -16.85 -3.82 -1.99
N VAL A 108 -18.10 -3.43 -2.27
CA VAL A 108 -18.49 -2.83 -3.56
C VAL A 108 -17.94 -1.41 -3.61
N ALA A 109 -18.15 -0.61 -2.56
CA ALA A 109 -17.64 0.76 -2.49
C ALA A 109 -16.10 0.80 -2.57
N ALA A 110 -15.42 -0.15 -1.92
CA ALA A 110 -13.96 -0.30 -2.03
C ALA A 110 -13.53 -0.64 -3.46
N ALA A 111 -14.19 -1.59 -4.13
CA ALA A 111 -13.88 -1.95 -5.51
C ALA A 111 -14.11 -0.79 -6.49
N GLU A 112 -15.17 -0.01 -6.30
CA GLU A 112 -15.45 1.19 -7.09
C GLU A 112 -14.37 2.26 -6.91
N MET A 113 -13.89 2.49 -5.68
CA MET A 113 -12.80 3.45 -5.44
C MET A 113 -11.50 3.01 -6.13
N ILE A 114 -11.17 1.72 -6.07
CA ILE A 114 -10.02 1.16 -6.80
C ILE A 114 -10.13 1.43 -8.30
N ALA A 115 -11.31 1.19 -8.87
CA ALA A 115 -11.56 1.43 -10.30
C ALA A 115 -11.43 2.90 -10.71
N ARG A 116 -11.64 3.86 -9.78
CA ARG A 116 -11.43 5.29 -10.04
C ARG A 116 -9.96 5.68 -10.13
N TYR A 117 -9.06 4.96 -9.46
CA TYR A 117 -7.64 5.30 -9.36
C TYR A 117 -6.72 4.08 -9.61
N PRO A 118 -6.83 3.40 -10.77
CA PRO A 118 -6.12 2.15 -11.03
C PRO A 118 -4.59 2.28 -11.10
N ASP A 119 -4.08 3.49 -11.36
CA ASP A 119 -2.64 3.77 -11.41
C ASP A 119 -2.03 4.06 -10.02
N THR A 120 -2.88 4.25 -8.99
CA THR A 120 -2.45 4.61 -7.63
C THR A 120 -2.85 3.55 -6.62
N ILE A 121 -4.09 3.05 -6.69
CA ILE A 121 -4.58 2.01 -5.80
C ILE A 121 -4.28 0.64 -6.41
N VAL A 122 -3.38 -0.10 -5.77
CA VAL A 122 -2.82 -1.37 -6.29
C VAL A 122 -3.37 -2.61 -5.59
N GLY A 123 -4.29 -2.45 -4.65
CA GLY A 123 -4.89 -3.56 -3.92
C GLY A 123 -5.71 -3.13 -2.72
N LEU A 124 -6.08 -4.13 -1.92
CA LEU A 124 -6.80 -3.96 -0.66
C LEU A 124 -5.89 -4.23 0.54
N LYS A 125 -6.26 -3.64 1.66
CA LYS A 125 -5.73 -3.93 2.97
C LYS A 125 -6.83 -4.36 3.92
N SER A 126 -6.62 -5.45 4.64
CA SER A 126 -7.31 -5.74 5.90
C SER A 126 -6.30 -5.65 7.05
N ALA A 127 -6.64 -4.91 8.11
CA ALA A 127 -5.74 -4.69 9.25
C ALA A 127 -6.53 -4.39 10.54
N HIS A 128 -5.83 -4.49 11.67
CA HIS A 128 -6.22 -3.97 13.00
C HIS A 128 -7.54 -4.45 13.60
N TYR A 129 -8.24 -5.43 13.01
CA TYR A 129 -9.51 -5.89 13.54
C TYR A 129 -9.38 -6.69 14.85
N SER A 130 -10.04 -6.19 15.89
CA SER A 130 -10.05 -6.74 17.25
C SER A 130 -11.16 -7.76 17.52
N GLY A 131 -12.11 -7.92 16.60
CA GLY A 131 -13.18 -8.91 16.73
C GLY A 131 -12.69 -10.35 16.67
N ALA A 132 -13.57 -11.30 16.98
CA ALA A 132 -13.21 -12.70 17.18
C ALA A 132 -12.82 -13.43 15.89
N GLY A 133 -13.37 -13.03 14.75
CA GLY A 133 -13.20 -13.72 13.47
C GLY A 133 -12.29 -13.01 12.48
N PHE A 134 -12.41 -13.46 11.24
CA PHE A 134 -11.69 -12.99 10.06
C PHE A 134 -12.63 -12.33 9.04
N GLU A 135 -13.82 -11.89 9.46
CA GLU A 135 -14.83 -11.28 8.59
C GLU A 135 -14.25 -10.11 7.74
N PRO A 136 -13.41 -9.20 8.27
CA PRO A 136 -12.79 -8.15 7.44
C PRO A 136 -11.98 -8.69 6.26
N ILE A 137 -11.39 -9.87 6.42
CA ILE A 137 -10.61 -10.54 5.38
C ILE A 137 -11.56 -11.08 4.30
N ASP A 138 -12.72 -11.62 4.68
CA ASP A 138 -13.73 -12.05 3.73
C ASP A 138 -14.27 -10.88 2.91
N HIS A 139 -14.54 -9.74 3.56
CA HIS A 139 -14.91 -8.49 2.91
C HIS A 139 -13.81 -8.01 1.96
N ALA A 140 -12.54 -8.04 2.39
CA ALA A 140 -11.40 -7.64 1.56
C ALA A 140 -11.16 -8.58 0.37
N ILE A 141 -11.32 -9.89 0.54
CA ILE A 141 -11.26 -10.89 -0.54
C ILE A 141 -12.40 -10.66 -1.53
N HIS A 142 -13.61 -10.37 -1.05
CA HIS A 142 -14.74 -10.05 -1.92
C HIS A 142 -14.44 -8.80 -2.76
N ALA A 143 -13.94 -7.72 -2.14
CA ALA A 143 -13.52 -6.50 -2.84
C ALA A 143 -12.38 -6.76 -3.84
N GLY A 144 -11.39 -7.58 -3.45
CA GLY A 144 -10.28 -7.98 -4.31
C GLY A 144 -10.75 -8.76 -5.55
N ARG A 145 -11.75 -9.63 -5.40
CA ARG A 145 -12.39 -10.34 -6.54
C ARG A 145 -13.13 -9.38 -7.47
N LEU A 146 -13.90 -8.43 -6.92
CA LEU A 146 -14.64 -7.44 -7.69
C LEU A 146 -13.70 -6.51 -8.48
N SER A 147 -12.63 -6.03 -7.83
CA SER A 147 -11.66 -5.10 -8.40
C SER A 147 -10.54 -5.77 -9.21
N ARG A 148 -10.39 -7.11 -9.09
CA ARG A 148 -9.27 -7.89 -9.66
C ARG A 148 -7.90 -7.42 -9.17
N THR A 149 -7.81 -7.08 -7.89
CA THR A 149 -6.57 -6.61 -7.25
C THR A 149 -6.18 -7.51 -6.06
N PRO A 150 -4.88 -7.56 -5.71
CA PRO A 150 -4.42 -8.35 -4.56
C PRO A 150 -4.93 -7.80 -3.23
N VAL A 151 -4.94 -8.67 -2.22
CA VAL A 151 -5.27 -8.33 -0.83
C VAL A 151 -4.04 -8.56 0.04
N MET A 152 -3.64 -7.55 0.80
CA MET A 152 -2.69 -7.69 1.90
C MET A 152 -3.45 -7.82 3.22
N VAL A 153 -3.06 -8.81 4.02
CA VAL A 153 -3.68 -9.09 5.32
C VAL A 153 -2.63 -8.91 6.40
N ASP A 154 -2.90 -7.99 7.34
CA ASP A 154 -2.24 -8.05 8.64
C ASP A 154 -3.19 -8.71 9.61
N PHE A 155 -2.68 -9.68 10.35
CA PHE A 155 -3.42 -10.35 11.38
C PHE A 155 -2.48 -10.67 12.54
N TRP A 156 -3.09 -10.83 13.70
CA TRP A 156 -2.44 -11.35 14.89
C TRP A 156 -3.08 -12.69 15.24
N VAL A 157 -2.38 -13.50 16.02
CA VAL A 157 -2.94 -14.75 16.54
C VAL A 157 -4.21 -14.42 17.33
N LYS A 158 -5.34 -15.03 16.96
CA LYS A 158 -6.61 -14.89 17.67
C LYS A 158 -6.84 -16.14 18.50
N ALA A 159 -7.28 -15.97 19.75
CA ALA A 159 -7.67 -17.11 20.60
C ALA A 159 -8.90 -17.84 20.03
N THR A 160 -9.71 -17.13 19.24
CA THR A 160 -11.00 -17.56 18.71
C THR A 160 -10.95 -18.02 17.26
N ALA A 161 -9.83 -17.86 16.56
CA ALA A 161 -9.67 -18.24 15.16
C ALA A 161 -8.21 -18.55 14.84
N THR A 162 -7.97 -19.68 14.18
CA THR A 162 -6.64 -20.21 13.90
C THR A 162 -6.10 -19.71 12.56
N TYR A 163 -4.80 -19.87 12.35
CA TYR A 163 -4.20 -19.62 11.04
C TYR A 163 -4.70 -20.60 9.96
N GLU A 164 -5.16 -21.78 10.35
CA GLU A 164 -5.78 -22.76 9.45
C GLU A 164 -7.15 -22.29 8.99
N ASP A 165 -7.95 -21.72 9.89
CA ASP A 165 -9.24 -21.08 9.56
C ASP A 165 -9.04 -19.94 8.55
N LEU A 166 -7.98 -19.13 8.72
CA LEU A 166 -7.62 -18.09 7.76
C LEU A 166 -7.30 -18.65 6.36
N ARG A 167 -6.61 -19.80 6.30
CA ARG A 167 -6.22 -20.44 5.02
C ARG A 167 -7.39 -21.13 4.32
N ALA A 168 -8.37 -21.60 5.07
CA ALA A 168 -9.57 -22.24 4.52
C ALA A 168 -10.36 -21.27 3.62
N GLY A 169 -10.20 -19.95 3.83
CA GLY A 169 -10.90 -18.91 3.10
C GLY A 169 -12.31 -18.67 3.67
N PRO A 170 -13.11 -17.80 3.03
CA PRO A 170 -14.45 -17.47 3.51
C PRO A 170 -15.31 -18.73 3.68
N CYS A 171 -15.94 -18.86 4.84
CA CYS A 171 -16.98 -19.85 5.12
C CYS A 171 -18.21 -19.67 4.21
#